data_AF-A0A142Y6W0-F1
#
_entry.id   AF-A0A142Y6W0-F1
#
_cell.length_a   1.000
_cell.length_b   1.000
_cell.length_c   1.000
_cell.angle_alpha   90.00
_cell.angle_beta   90.00
_cell.angle_gamma   90.00
#
_symmetry.space_group_name_H-M   'P 1'
#
loop_
_entity.id
_entity.type
_entity.pdbx_description
1 polymer ?
#
loop_
_entity_poly.entity_id
_entity_poly.type
_entity_poly.pdbx_seq_one_letter_code
_entity_poly.pdbx_strand_id
1 'polypeptide(L)'
;MLTTVVHRSSFVVVGLWLGTSVPSLSADEPKEISFRRDIAPILQEHCVACHGAKRADGGYRLDTVENLRLPGESEEPPLSRDLNNPGEILARVCSSDPSVRMPSDSEALSAPQTELLKKWIASGAKFDVDDERSPLWMSISPKMAAAPQSYAQPQPITSISLSSDGEKVWLGGYYELLVFPKPEYGLGQRVAHQSQRVTALLPTREGQWIAAGGAPGLSGEIRITEASTHEVVRTKVLGTDLVLDVALHPAGTELACAMTDGTIRILELSSLQSKKVLASHSDWVTQVAYSPDGKQLGSASQDKTAKVFDTTSWETVANYSGHQAALRGIAAAGNGEWQTVGADRQWHRWTTAGAKKTAGLALSGDPGKIAVSDTETIVPCSDEAWHQVDWKGNKITRSVRVPMAIGSVGVDRERGTVVVGGRTGEFGVWSLADGTMLRIVERPFP
;
A
#
# COMPACT_ATOMS: atom_id res chain seq x y z
N MET A 1 76.24 -38.32 -27.73
CA MET A 1 75.29 -39.45 -27.56
C MET A 1 74.36 -39.08 -26.42
N LEU A 2 73.09 -39.50 -26.51
CA LEU A 2 71.92 -39.20 -25.64
C LEU A 2 70.98 -38.06 -26.08
N THR A 3 70.21 -38.43 -27.10
CA THR A 3 68.73 -38.32 -27.21
C THR A 3 68.00 -37.35 -26.28
N THR A 4 67.50 -36.25 -26.85
CA THR A 4 66.45 -35.43 -26.24
C THR A 4 65.11 -35.80 -26.88
N VAL A 5 64.20 -36.30 -26.05
CA VAL A 5 62.85 -36.73 -26.41
C VAL A 5 61.96 -35.50 -26.66
N VAL A 6 61.30 -35.51 -27.80
CA VAL A 6 60.26 -34.55 -28.20
C VAL A 6 58.97 -34.87 -27.44
N HIS A 7 58.37 -33.87 -26.79
CA HIS A 7 56.95 -33.91 -26.42
C HIS A 7 56.23 -32.72 -27.04
N ARG A 8 55.20 -33.05 -27.84
CA ARG A 8 54.27 -32.15 -28.49
C ARG A 8 53.28 -31.63 -27.45
N SER A 9 53.10 -30.31 -27.41
CA SER A 9 51.91 -29.70 -26.81
C SER A 9 51.16 -28.93 -27.90
N SER A 10 49.96 -29.40 -28.20
CA SER A 10 49.04 -28.81 -29.18
C SER A 10 48.52 -27.46 -28.68
N PHE A 11 48.67 -26.42 -29.49
CA PHE A 11 47.97 -25.15 -29.28
C PHE A 11 46.58 -25.22 -29.94
N VAL A 12 45.52 -25.04 -29.14
CA VAL A 12 44.18 -24.77 -29.65
C VAL A 12 43.98 -23.26 -29.64
N VAL A 13 43.90 -22.64 -30.83
CA VAL A 13 43.51 -21.25 -30.99
C VAL A 13 41.98 -21.21 -31.08
N VAL A 14 41.31 -20.84 -30.00
CA VAL A 14 39.88 -20.51 -30.03
C VAL A 14 39.76 -19.03 -30.37
N GLY A 15 39.37 -18.73 -31.61
CA GLY A 15 39.03 -17.36 -32.02
C GLY A 15 37.73 -16.92 -31.36
N LEU A 16 37.81 -16.01 -30.39
CA LEU A 16 36.64 -15.40 -29.76
C LEU A 16 36.12 -14.27 -30.67
N TRP A 17 35.04 -14.53 -31.39
CA TRP A 17 34.29 -13.49 -32.10
C TRP A 17 33.51 -12.66 -31.07
N LEU A 18 33.95 -11.42 -30.83
CA LEU A 18 33.20 -10.41 -30.08
C LEU A 18 32.05 -9.91 -30.96
N GLY A 19 30.92 -10.59 -30.93
CA GLY A 19 29.66 -10.07 -31.42
C GLY A 19 29.13 -9.02 -30.44
N THR A 20 29.18 -7.74 -30.82
CA THR A 20 28.49 -6.67 -30.11
C THR A 20 26.99 -6.82 -30.35
N SER A 21 26.28 -7.49 -29.45
CA SER A 21 24.82 -7.47 -29.41
C SER A 21 24.37 -6.08 -28.96
N VAL A 22 24.02 -5.23 -29.92
CA VAL A 22 23.20 -4.05 -29.67
C VAL A 22 21.87 -4.56 -29.13
N PRO A 23 21.39 -4.12 -27.95
CA PRO A 23 20.06 -4.49 -27.51
C PRO A 23 19.06 -3.93 -28.51
N SER A 24 18.38 -4.82 -29.23
CA SER A 24 17.19 -4.44 -29.99
C SER A 24 16.18 -3.92 -28.98
N LEU A 25 15.91 -2.61 -29.03
CA LEU A 25 14.65 -2.06 -28.54
C LEU A 25 13.54 -2.89 -29.20
N SER A 26 12.93 -3.80 -28.45
CA SER A 26 11.71 -4.46 -28.93
C SER A 26 10.71 -3.34 -29.15
N ALA A 27 10.26 -3.18 -30.38
CA ALA A 27 9.07 -2.40 -30.64
C ALA A 27 7.98 -2.92 -29.70
N ASP A 28 7.35 -2.04 -28.93
CA ASP A 28 6.25 -2.36 -28.01
C ASP A 28 5.27 -3.27 -28.75
N GLU A 29 5.20 -4.55 -28.36
CA GLU A 29 4.08 -5.38 -28.77
C GLU A 29 2.80 -4.67 -28.29
N PRO A 30 1.72 -4.62 -29.10
CA PRO A 30 0.49 -3.97 -28.69
C PRO A 30 -0.02 -4.65 -27.42
N LYS A 31 0.05 -3.94 -26.28
CA LYS A 31 -0.39 -4.44 -24.98
C LYS A 31 -1.84 -4.93 -25.10
N GLU A 32 -2.10 -6.17 -24.67
CA GLU A 32 -3.45 -6.74 -24.63
C GLU A 32 -4.39 -5.81 -23.85
N ILE A 33 -5.64 -5.71 -24.32
CA ILE A 33 -6.67 -4.86 -23.70
C ILE A 33 -7.06 -5.49 -22.36
N SER A 34 -6.91 -4.72 -21.29
CA SER A 34 -7.25 -5.11 -19.92
C SER A 34 -8.63 -4.58 -19.59
N PHE A 35 -9.52 -5.42 -19.07
CA PHE A 35 -10.84 -4.95 -18.66
C PHE A 35 -10.71 -3.92 -17.54
N ARG A 36 -9.89 -4.19 -16.52
CA ARG A 36 -9.65 -3.28 -15.39
C ARG A 36 -9.09 -1.92 -15.79
N ARG A 37 -8.10 -1.91 -16.68
CA ARG A 37 -7.38 -0.71 -17.10
C ARG A 37 -8.15 0.10 -18.13
N ASP A 38 -8.77 -0.58 -19.09
CA ASP A 38 -9.22 0.04 -20.34
C ASP A 38 -10.75 0.11 -20.45
N ILE A 39 -11.48 -0.89 -19.96
CA ILE A 39 -12.93 -1.03 -20.19
C ILE A 39 -13.77 -0.62 -18.97
N ALA A 40 -13.43 -1.12 -17.80
CA ALA A 40 -14.13 -0.81 -16.54
C ALA A 40 -14.24 0.69 -16.27
N PRO A 41 -13.22 1.54 -16.54
CA PRO A 41 -13.36 2.99 -16.39
C PRO A 41 -14.47 3.59 -17.26
N ILE A 42 -14.59 3.13 -18.51
CA ILE A 42 -15.63 3.59 -19.44
C ILE A 42 -17.01 3.23 -18.90
N LEU A 43 -17.20 1.98 -18.47
CA LEU A 43 -18.48 1.52 -17.92
C LEU A 43 -18.83 2.25 -16.61
N GLN A 44 -17.84 2.43 -15.74
CA GLN A 44 -18.02 3.11 -14.45
C GLN A 44 -18.40 4.58 -14.62
N GLU A 45 -17.78 5.27 -15.57
CA GLU A 45 -18.02 6.69 -15.84
C GLU A 45 -19.36 6.93 -16.54
N HIS A 46 -19.67 6.12 -17.55
CA HIS A 46 -20.79 6.42 -18.45
C HIS A 46 -22.06 5.60 -18.18
N CYS A 47 -21.99 4.49 -17.43
CA CYS A 47 -23.09 3.53 -17.36
C CYS A 47 -23.57 3.24 -15.94
N VAL A 48 -22.66 3.10 -14.97
CA VAL A 48 -22.99 2.64 -13.61
C VAL A 48 -23.95 3.57 -12.86
N ALA A 49 -24.01 4.87 -13.19
CA ALA A 49 -24.95 5.79 -12.56
C ALA A 49 -26.43 5.41 -12.80
N CYS A 50 -26.77 4.90 -13.99
CA CYS A 50 -28.13 4.48 -14.36
C CYS A 50 -28.34 2.95 -14.28
N HIS A 51 -27.26 2.18 -14.30
CA HIS A 51 -27.26 0.71 -14.28
C HIS A 51 -26.55 0.12 -13.04
N GLY A 52 -26.57 0.86 -11.94
CA GLY A 52 -25.90 0.51 -10.68
C GLY A 52 -26.72 -0.38 -9.74
N ALA A 53 -26.17 -0.65 -8.55
CA ALA A 53 -26.83 -1.48 -7.55
C ALA A 53 -28.23 -1.00 -7.11
N LYS A 54 -28.44 0.33 -7.15
CA LYS A 54 -29.67 0.99 -6.69
C LYS A 54 -30.61 1.38 -7.83
N ARG A 55 -30.17 1.23 -9.09
CA ARG A 55 -30.91 1.68 -10.28
C ARG A 55 -30.52 0.82 -11.47
N ALA A 56 -31.48 0.19 -12.11
CA ALA A 56 -31.26 -0.76 -13.19
C ALA A 56 -32.25 -0.48 -14.31
N ASP A 57 -32.05 0.63 -15.03
CA ASP A 57 -32.94 0.99 -16.13
C ASP A 57 -32.96 -0.15 -17.17
N GLY A 58 -34.14 -0.63 -17.55
CA GLY A 58 -34.32 -1.78 -18.45
C GLY A 58 -33.87 -3.13 -17.86
N GLY A 59 -33.79 -3.25 -16.54
CA GLY A 59 -33.36 -4.47 -15.83
C GLY A 59 -31.87 -4.78 -15.95
N TYR A 60 -31.11 -3.91 -16.63
CA TYR A 60 -29.72 -4.15 -16.98
C TYR A 60 -28.77 -3.61 -15.89
N ARG A 61 -27.84 -4.45 -15.44
CA ARG A 61 -26.94 -4.15 -14.30
C ARG A 61 -25.47 -4.18 -14.74
N LEU A 62 -24.75 -3.11 -14.42
CA LEU A 62 -23.37 -2.86 -14.83
C LEU A 62 -22.44 -2.59 -13.65
N ASP A 63 -22.90 -2.78 -12.42
CA ASP A 63 -22.13 -2.47 -11.21
C ASP A 63 -21.09 -3.53 -10.84
N THR A 64 -21.16 -4.74 -11.41
CA THR A 64 -20.22 -5.84 -11.19
C THR A 64 -19.98 -6.61 -12.49
N VAL A 65 -18.91 -7.40 -12.57
CA VAL A 65 -18.65 -8.25 -13.75
C VAL A 65 -19.68 -9.39 -13.85
N GLU A 66 -20.10 -9.95 -12.71
CA GLU A 66 -21.15 -10.98 -12.66
C GLU A 66 -22.44 -10.45 -13.29
N ASN A 67 -22.86 -9.24 -12.93
CA ASN A 67 -24.06 -8.61 -13.47
C ASN A 67 -23.94 -8.21 -14.94
N LEU A 68 -22.77 -7.71 -15.36
CA LEU A 68 -22.48 -7.33 -16.74
C LEU A 68 -22.64 -8.50 -17.73
N ARG A 69 -22.59 -9.75 -17.25
CA ARG A 69 -22.79 -10.96 -18.06
C ARG A 69 -24.26 -11.40 -18.18
N LEU A 70 -25.16 -10.78 -17.41
CA LEU A 70 -26.57 -11.15 -17.39
C LEU A 70 -27.37 -10.25 -18.35
N PRO A 71 -28.37 -10.81 -19.06
CA PRO A 71 -29.26 -10.01 -19.91
C PRO A 71 -30.17 -9.11 -19.06
N GLY A 72 -30.64 -8.03 -19.67
CA GLY A 72 -31.70 -7.18 -19.10
C GLY A 72 -33.09 -7.70 -19.45
N GLU A 73 -34.09 -6.81 -19.41
CA GLU A 73 -35.49 -7.12 -19.79
C GLU A 73 -35.67 -7.50 -21.26
N SER A 74 -34.71 -7.14 -22.12
CA SER A 74 -34.67 -7.52 -23.55
C SER A 74 -34.46 -9.01 -23.76
N GLU A 75 -33.92 -9.72 -22.76
CA GLU A 75 -33.38 -11.09 -22.84
C GLU A 75 -32.24 -11.25 -23.87
N GLU A 76 -31.76 -10.16 -24.48
CA GLU A 76 -30.66 -10.20 -25.45
C GLU A 76 -29.32 -10.44 -24.75
N PRO A 77 -28.40 -11.20 -25.36
CA PRO A 77 -27.06 -11.37 -24.82
C PRO A 77 -26.35 -10.01 -24.64
N PRO A 78 -25.83 -9.72 -23.45
CA PRO A 78 -25.18 -8.44 -23.17
C PRO A 78 -23.91 -8.21 -23.99
N LEU A 79 -23.13 -9.29 -24.16
CA LEU A 79 -21.87 -9.32 -24.89
C LEU A 79 -21.90 -10.48 -25.87
N SER A 80 -21.55 -10.24 -27.14
CA SER A 80 -21.41 -11.28 -28.15
C SER A 80 -20.14 -11.08 -28.97
N ARG A 81 -19.45 -12.18 -29.27
CA ARG A 81 -18.22 -12.16 -30.07
C ARG A 81 -18.48 -11.94 -31.56
N ASP A 82 -19.71 -12.14 -32.02
CA ASP A 82 -20.08 -11.84 -33.40
C ASP A 82 -20.31 -10.34 -33.54
N LEU A 83 -19.39 -9.61 -34.18
CA LEU A 83 -19.55 -8.17 -34.35
C LEU A 83 -20.73 -7.78 -35.25
N ASN A 84 -21.31 -8.71 -36.02
CA ASN A 84 -22.55 -8.46 -36.77
C ASN A 84 -23.80 -8.57 -35.88
N ASN A 85 -23.66 -9.21 -34.71
CA ASN A 85 -24.65 -9.24 -33.64
C ASN A 85 -23.93 -9.09 -32.30
N PRO A 86 -23.41 -7.88 -31.99
CA PRO A 86 -22.34 -7.68 -31.01
C PRO A 86 -22.81 -7.72 -29.54
N GLY A 87 -24.07 -8.08 -29.33
CA GLY A 87 -24.74 -8.01 -28.03
C GLY A 87 -25.22 -6.60 -27.73
N GLU A 88 -26.12 -6.51 -26.76
CA GLU A 88 -26.90 -5.31 -26.50
C GLU A 88 -26.03 -4.11 -26.11
N ILE A 89 -24.97 -4.31 -25.32
CA ILE A 89 -24.09 -3.20 -24.90
C ILE A 89 -23.48 -2.52 -26.13
N LEU A 90 -22.81 -3.31 -26.99
CA LEU A 90 -22.05 -2.73 -28.09
C LEU A 90 -22.98 -2.14 -29.15
N ALA A 91 -24.14 -2.78 -29.39
CA ALA A 91 -25.16 -2.27 -30.29
C ALA A 91 -25.69 -0.90 -29.83
N ARG A 92 -26.01 -0.74 -28.54
CA ARG A 92 -26.54 0.51 -27.99
C ARG A 92 -25.49 1.62 -27.91
N VAL A 93 -24.26 1.33 -27.51
CA VAL A 93 -23.21 2.36 -27.39
C VAL A 93 -22.66 2.83 -28.74
N CYS A 94 -22.77 2.00 -29.79
CA CYS A 94 -22.37 2.37 -31.15
C CYS A 94 -23.52 2.91 -32.00
N SER A 95 -24.75 2.95 -31.48
CA SER A 95 -25.91 3.42 -32.24
C SER A 95 -25.81 4.92 -32.56
N SER A 96 -26.08 5.27 -33.81
CA SER A 96 -26.24 6.66 -34.23
C SER A 96 -27.64 7.21 -33.97
N ASP A 97 -28.62 6.35 -33.65
CA ASP A 97 -29.99 6.74 -33.34
C ASP A 97 -30.09 7.15 -31.85
N PRO A 98 -30.32 8.44 -31.55
CA PRO A 98 -30.37 8.93 -30.17
C PRO A 98 -31.48 8.31 -29.31
N SER A 99 -32.53 7.75 -29.93
CA SER A 99 -33.67 7.17 -29.20
C SER A 99 -33.35 5.81 -28.55
N VAL A 100 -32.34 5.12 -29.07
CA VAL A 100 -31.92 3.79 -28.58
C VAL A 100 -30.46 3.75 -28.12
N ARG A 101 -29.68 4.80 -28.43
CA ARG A 101 -28.27 4.95 -28.05
C ARG A 101 -28.11 5.04 -26.54
N MET A 102 -27.10 4.34 -26.03
CA MET A 102 -26.62 4.50 -24.66
C MET A 102 -25.23 5.17 -24.63
N PRO A 103 -24.92 6.00 -23.62
CA PRO A 103 -25.84 6.51 -22.58
C PRO A 103 -26.90 7.45 -23.17
N SER A 104 -28.14 7.37 -22.69
CA SER A 104 -29.27 8.17 -23.22
C SER A 104 -29.17 9.65 -22.83
N ASP A 105 -28.79 9.92 -21.58
CA ASP A 105 -28.84 11.27 -20.96
C ASP A 105 -27.46 11.93 -20.88
N SER A 106 -26.46 11.44 -21.62
CA SER A 106 -25.13 12.03 -21.69
C SER A 106 -24.51 11.92 -23.09
N GLU A 107 -23.34 12.54 -23.26
CA GLU A 107 -22.58 12.49 -24.51
C GLU A 107 -22.30 11.04 -24.92
N ALA A 108 -22.26 10.81 -26.23
CA ALA A 108 -21.89 9.52 -26.78
C ALA A 108 -20.44 9.19 -26.41
N LEU A 109 -20.18 7.89 -26.28
CA LEU A 109 -18.80 7.43 -26.18
C LEU A 109 -18.03 7.90 -27.41
N SER A 110 -16.80 8.35 -27.17
CA SER A 110 -15.90 8.78 -28.24
C SER A 110 -15.54 7.62 -29.18
N ALA A 111 -15.12 7.94 -30.41
CA ALA A 111 -14.66 6.93 -31.36
C ALA A 111 -13.55 6.02 -30.79
N PRO A 112 -12.53 6.54 -30.06
CA PRO A 112 -11.55 5.68 -29.39
C PRO A 112 -12.15 4.71 -28.35
N GLN A 113 -13.12 5.17 -27.55
CA GLN A 113 -13.77 4.32 -26.53
C GLN A 113 -14.60 3.20 -27.15
N THR A 114 -15.39 3.52 -28.20
CA THR A 114 -16.19 2.51 -28.92
C THR A 114 -15.31 1.50 -29.65
N GLU A 115 -14.22 1.93 -30.30
CA GLU A 115 -13.25 1.02 -30.92
C GLU A 115 -12.52 0.13 -29.90
N LEU A 116 -12.24 0.65 -28.70
CA LEU A 116 -11.64 -0.12 -27.63
C LEU A 116 -12.58 -1.24 -27.14
N LEU A 117 -13.86 -0.92 -26.93
CA LEU A 117 -14.91 -1.89 -26.60
C LEU A 117 -15.05 -2.98 -27.68
N LYS A 118 -15.09 -2.59 -28.96
CA LYS A 118 -15.14 -3.55 -30.09
C LYS A 118 -13.97 -4.51 -30.08
N LYS A 119 -12.75 -3.99 -29.93
CA LYS A 119 -11.52 -4.81 -29.92
C LYS A 119 -11.49 -5.77 -28.72
N TRP A 120 -11.91 -5.31 -27.54
CA TRP A 120 -11.99 -6.14 -26.35
C TRP A 120 -13.03 -7.27 -26.46
N ILE A 121 -14.20 -6.97 -27.03
CA ILE A 121 -15.25 -7.98 -27.28
C ILE A 121 -14.75 -9.00 -28.32
N ALA A 122 -14.16 -8.52 -29.41
CA ALA A 122 -13.59 -9.38 -30.45
C ALA A 122 -12.44 -10.28 -29.95
N SER A 123 -11.66 -9.81 -28.96
CA SER A 123 -10.63 -10.63 -28.30
C SER A 123 -11.20 -11.60 -27.25
N GLY A 124 -12.53 -11.64 -27.11
CA GLY A 124 -13.26 -12.61 -26.33
C GLY A 124 -13.79 -12.11 -25.00
N ALA A 125 -13.78 -10.79 -24.76
CA ALA A 125 -14.26 -10.11 -23.56
C ALA A 125 -13.68 -10.72 -22.27
N LYS A 126 -12.35 -10.78 -22.19
CA LYS A 126 -11.65 -11.31 -21.01
C LYS A 126 -11.74 -10.31 -19.86
N PHE A 127 -12.08 -10.80 -18.67
CA PHE A 127 -12.17 -10.01 -17.45
C PHE A 127 -11.00 -10.36 -16.54
N ASP A 128 -10.08 -9.41 -16.37
CA ASP A 128 -8.92 -9.53 -15.49
C ASP A 128 -9.22 -9.01 -14.07
N VAL A 129 -10.36 -9.44 -13.50
CA VAL A 129 -10.81 -9.05 -12.16
C VAL A 129 -10.56 -10.13 -11.10
N ASP A 130 -10.35 -9.71 -9.85
CA ASP A 130 -10.09 -10.59 -8.70
C ASP A 130 -11.37 -11.29 -8.22
N ASP A 131 -12.48 -10.54 -8.24
CA ASP A 131 -13.79 -11.00 -7.80
C ASP A 131 -14.84 -10.35 -8.70
N GLU A 132 -15.58 -11.19 -9.45
CA GLU A 132 -16.59 -10.70 -10.38
C GLU A 132 -17.81 -10.08 -9.67
N ARG A 133 -17.99 -10.34 -8.37
CA ARG A 133 -19.08 -9.78 -7.55
C ARG A 133 -18.73 -8.45 -6.92
N SER A 134 -17.44 -8.11 -6.89
CA SER A 134 -17.00 -6.83 -6.34
C SER A 134 -17.49 -5.69 -7.23
N PRO A 135 -17.86 -4.53 -6.63
CA PRO A 135 -18.21 -3.35 -7.39
C PRO A 135 -17.12 -2.98 -8.41
N LEU A 136 -17.51 -2.58 -9.63
CA LEU A 136 -16.57 -2.27 -10.72
C LEU A 136 -15.50 -1.25 -10.30
N TRP A 137 -15.86 -0.24 -9.51
CA TRP A 137 -14.92 0.76 -9.02
C TRP A 137 -13.76 0.16 -8.22
N MET A 138 -13.92 -0.97 -7.53
CA MET A 138 -12.83 -1.66 -6.83
C MET A 138 -11.83 -2.33 -7.77
N SER A 139 -12.22 -2.56 -9.02
CA SER A 139 -11.37 -3.14 -10.06
C SER A 139 -10.64 -2.10 -10.89
N ILE A 140 -10.97 -0.82 -10.73
CA ILE A 140 -10.35 0.27 -11.48
C ILE A 140 -9.15 0.80 -10.70
N SER A 141 -7.99 0.80 -11.35
CA SER A 141 -6.79 1.42 -10.79
C SER A 141 -6.91 2.95 -10.89
N PRO A 142 -6.80 3.70 -9.77
CA PRO A 142 -6.87 5.14 -9.79
C PRO A 142 -5.73 5.72 -10.63
N LYS A 143 -6.07 6.57 -11.61
CA LYS A 143 -5.08 7.37 -12.36
C LYS A 143 -4.53 8.44 -11.42
N MET A 144 -3.28 8.30 -10.99
CA MET A 144 -2.62 9.27 -10.13
C MET A 144 -1.92 10.35 -10.95
N ALA A 145 -2.12 11.59 -10.53
CA ALA A 145 -1.34 12.71 -11.04
C ALA A 145 0.15 12.45 -10.78
N ALA A 146 1.00 12.93 -11.70
CA ALA A 146 2.43 12.97 -11.44
C ALA A 146 2.72 14.02 -10.35
N ALA A 147 3.68 13.73 -9.48
CA ALA A 147 4.18 14.74 -8.57
C ALA A 147 4.78 15.91 -9.36
N PRO A 148 4.59 17.17 -8.92
CA PRO A 148 5.19 18.33 -9.57
C PRO A 148 6.72 18.26 -9.49
N GLN A 149 7.41 18.91 -10.42
CA GLN A 149 8.88 18.97 -10.34
C GLN A 149 9.38 19.63 -9.05
N SER A 150 8.64 20.62 -8.55
CA SER A 150 8.89 21.29 -7.28
C SER A 150 7.59 21.68 -6.58
N TYR A 151 7.56 21.64 -5.26
CA TYR A 151 6.44 22.13 -4.46
C TYR A 151 6.63 23.59 -4.07
N ALA A 152 5.56 24.38 -4.20
CA ALA A 152 5.58 25.78 -3.78
C ALA A 152 5.69 25.96 -2.25
N GLN A 153 5.36 24.92 -1.49
CA GLN A 153 5.38 24.90 -0.03
C GLN A 153 6.03 23.60 0.46
N PRO A 154 6.66 23.59 1.64
CA PRO A 154 7.17 22.36 2.24
C PRO A 154 6.06 21.31 2.39
N GLN A 155 6.35 20.07 2.00
CA GLN A 155 5.39 18.97 2.07
C GLN A 155 5.61 18.15 3.34
N PRO A 156 4.55 17.81 4.09
CA PRO A 156 4.69 16.94 5.25
C PRO A 156 5.21 15.56 4.83
N ILE A 157 6.09 14.99 5.65
CA ILE A 157 6.43 13.56 5.51
C ILE A 157 5.33 12.76 6.21
N THR A 158 4.62 11.95 5.42
CA THR A 158 3.43 11.21 5.88
C THR A 158 3.75 9.77 6.26
N SER A 159 4.88 9.23 5.80
CA SER A 159 5.38 7.91 6.21
C SER A 159 6.90 7.84 6.05
N ILE A 160 7.56 7.04 6.88
CA ILE A 160 9.00 6.80 6.80
C ILE A 160 9.29 5.33 6.96
N SER A 161 10.31 4.86 6.24
CA SER A 161 10.86 3.53 6.42
C SER A 161 12.33 3.50 6.04
N LEU A 162 13.07 2.54 6.57
CA LEU A 162 14.44 2.26 6.15
C LEU A 162 14.45 1.02 5.27
N SER A 163 15.35 0.97 4.28
CA SER A 163 15.57 -0.23 3.50
C SER A 163 16.05 -1.37 4.39
N SER A 164 15.80 -2.62 3.99
CA SER A 164 16.17 -3.79 4.80
C SER A 164 17.67 -3.92 5.06
N ASP A 165 18.51 -3.36 4.18
CA ASP A 165 19.96 -3.26 4.38
C ASP A 165 20.37 -2.06 5.27
N GLY A 166 19.42 -1.19 5.61
CA GLY A 166 19.62 0.04 6.38
C GLY A 166 20.32 1.16 5.61
N GLU A 167 20.63 1.01 4.33
CA GLU A 167 21.44 1.95 3.55
C GLU A 167 20.65 3.13 2.99
N LYS A 168 19.31 3.07 2.98
CA LYS A 168 18.44 4.10 2.42
C LYS A 168 17.32 4.44 3.37
N VAL A 169 17.04 5.73 3.48
CA VAL A 169 15.80 6.24 4.08
C VAL A 169 14.81 6.50 2.97
N TRP A 170 13.61 5.97 3.12
CA TRP A 170 12.50 6.21 2.22
C TRP A 170 11.44 7.04 2.92
N LEU A 171 11.00 8.09 2.24
CA LEU A 171 9.96 8.99 2.71
C LEU A 171 8.75 8.84 1.78
N GLY A 172 7.56 8.74 2.36
CA GLY A 172 6.31 8.90 1.64
C GLY A 172 5.77 10.31 1.82
N GLY A 173 5.24 10.87 0.74
CA GLY A 173 4.55 12.16 0.75
C GLY A 173 3.27 12.11 -0.05
N TYR A 174 3.06 13.15 -0.84
CA TYR A 174 1.91 13.28 -1.72
C TYR A 174 2.33 12.91 -3.15
N TYR A 175 1.71 11.89 -3.74
CA TYR A 175 1.94 11.41 -5.11
C TYR A 175 3.32 10.79 -5.40
N GLU A 176 4.27 10.84 -4.47
CA GLU A 176 5.61 10.27 -4.66
C GLU A 176 6.25 9.70 -3.39
N LEU A 177 7.27 8.87 -3.59
CA LEU A 177 8.26 8.52 -2.56
C LEU A 177 9.59 9.21 -2.87
N LEU A 178 10.37 9.48 -1.84
CA LEU A 178 11.73 9.99 -1.95
C LEU A 178 12.71 9.02 -1.31
N VAL A 179 13.87 8.82 -1.95
CA VAL A 179 14.90 7.89 -1.50
C VAL A 179 16.19 8.64 -1.20
N PHE A 180 16.70 8.47 0.02
CA PHE A 180 17.90 9.13 0.54
C PHE A 180 18.95 8.08 0.93
N PRO A 181 19.98 7.85 0.11
CA PRO A 181 21.08 6.97 0.47
C PRO A 181 21.95 7.54 1.59
N LYS A 182 22.47 6.64 2.43
CA LYS A 182 23.56 6.90 3.36
C LYS A 182 24.90 7.01 2.60
N PRO A 183 25.91 7.66 3.21
CA PRO A 183 25.86 8.43 4.45
C PRO A 183 25.44 9.90 4.27
N GLU A 184 25.37 10.43 3.04
CA GLU A 184 25.19 11.86 2.80
C GLU A 184 23.74 12.33 3.02
N TYR A 185 22.77 11.43 2.85
CA TYR A 185 21.34 11.74 2.85
C TYR A 185 20.98 12.86 1.87
N GLY A 186 21.62 12.86 0.70
CA GLY A 186 21.18 13.68 -0.44
C GLY A 186 19.97 13.04 -1.13
N LEU A 187 19.15 13.83 -1.81
CA LEU A 187 18.04 13.29 -2.61
C LEU A 187 18.60 12.39 -3.72
N GLY A 188 18.37 11.08 -3.59
CA GLY A 188 18.84 10.10 -4.55
C GLY A 188 17.84 9.86 -5.67
N GLN A 189 16.60 9.51 -5.30
CA GLN A 189 15.56 9.15 -6.27
C GLN A 189 14.19 9.68 -5.88
N ARG A 190 13.37 9.96 -6.89
CA ARG A 190 11.96 10.29 -6.78
C ARG A 190 11.16 9.19 -7.47
N VAL A 191 10.26 8.58 -6.72
CA VAL A 191 9.40 7.49 -7.19
C VAL A 191 8.00 8.05 -7.40
N ALA A 192 7.64 8.29 -8.65
CA ALA A 192 6.35 8.89 -9.00
C ALA A 192 5.18 7.88 -8.91
N HIS A 193 3.99 8.36 -9.26
CA HIS A 193 2.75 7.57 -9.41
C HIS A 193 2.31 6.83 -8.14
N GLN A 194 2.60 7.42 -6.98
CA GLN A 194 2.07 6.95 -5.70
C GLN A 194 0.70 7.55 -5.44
N SER A 195 0.07 7.06 -4.37
CA SER A 195 -1.18 7.60 -3.88
C SER A 195 -1.08 9.09 -3.55
N GLN A 196 -2.21 9.79 -3.60
CA GLN A 196 -2.28 11.19 -3.17
C GLN A 196 -1.72 11.40 -1.76
N ARG A 197 -1.92 10.44 -0.85
CA ARG A 197 -1.24 10.41 0.45
C ARG A 197 -0.68 9.03 0.68
N VAL A 198 0.62 8.93 0.96
CA VAL A 198 1.26 7.69 1.40
C VAL A 198 1.33 7.65 2.92
N THR A 199 0.51 6.82 3.56
CA THR A 199 0.31 6.79 5.01
C THR A 199 1.17 5.77 5.74
N ALA A 200 1.68 4.77 5.01
CA ALA A 200 2.61 3.78 5.51
C ALA A 200 3.49 3.24 4.38
N LEU A 201 4.72 2.87 4.75
CA LEU A 201 5.74 2.37 3.84
C LEU A 201 6.54 1.26 4.51
N LEU A 202 6.74 0.15 3.81
CA LEU A 202 7.63 -0.91 4.29
C LEU A 202 8.31 -1.67 3.14
N PRO A 203 9.56 -2.09 3.32
CA PRO A 203 10.26 -2.91 2.34
C PRO A 203 9.74 -4.35 2.37
N THR A 204 9.83 -5.03 1.22
CA THR A 204 9.74 -6.49 1.13
C THR A 204 11.14 -7.10 1.11
N ARG A 205 11.23 -8.42 1.32
CA ARG A 205 12.51 -9.15 1.20
C ARG A 205 13.01 -9.26 -0.25
N GLU A 206 12.14 -9.01 -1.22
CA GLU A 206 12.38 -9.20 -2.65
C GLU A 206 12.83 -7.91 -3.35
N GLY A 207 13.23 -6.88 -2.60
CA GLY A 207 13.63 -5.59 -3.18
C GLY A 207 12.45 -4.74 -3.67
N GLN A 208 11.23 -5.04 -3.24
CA GLN A 208 10.05 -4.23 -3.53
C GLN A 208 9.67 -3.38 -2.32
N TRP A 209 8.85 -2.37 -2.56
CA TRP A 209 8.32 -1.46 -1.56
C TRP A 209 6.81 -1.47 -1.59
N ILE A 210 6.21 -1.66 -0.42
CA ILE A 210 4.77 -1.54 -0.23
C ILE A 210 4.49 -0.13 0.27
N ALA A 211 3.82 0.67 -0.55
CA ALA A 211 3.25 1.95 -0.16
C ALA A 211 1.75 1.77 0.04
N ALA A 212 1.27 2.07 1.25
CA ALA A 212 -0.15 2.13 1.54
C ALA A 212 -0.61 3.58 1.61
N GLY A 213 -1.86 3.82 1.20
CA GLY A 213 -2.37 5.17 1.19
C GLY A 213 -3.70 5.29 0.47
N GLY A 214 -3.85 6.42 -0.22
CA GLY A 214 -4.96 6.65 -1.12
C GLY A 214 -5.27 8.13 -1.34
N ALA A 215 -6.46 8.39 -1.85
CA ALA A 215 -7.04 9.71 -2.00
C ALA A 215 -8.20 9.84 -1.01
N PRO A 216 -8.14 10.78 -0.04
CA PRO A 216 -9.18 10.92 0.98
C PRO A 216 -10.59 11.01 0.39
N GLY A 217 -11.49 10.14 0.86
CA GLY A 217 -12.87 10.04 0.40
C GLY A 217 -13.06 9.52 -1.03
N LEU A 218 -12.00 9.05 -1.69
CA LEU A 218 -12.03 8.52 -3.06
C LEU A 218 -11.54 7.08 -3.12
N SER A 219 -10.35 6.80 -2.58
CA SER A 219 -9.76 5.47 -2.66
C SER A 219 -8.79 5.20 -1.51
N GLY A 220 -8.75 3.94 -1.11
CA GLY A 220 -7.67 3.36 -0.31
C GLY A 220 -6.99 2.29 -1.13
N GLU A 221 -5.68 2.33 -1.19
CA GLU A 221 -4.92 1.47 -2.08
C GLU A 221 -3.58 1.05 -1.50
N ILE A 222 -3.08 -0.07 -2.02
CA ILE A 222 -1.72 -0.55 -1.86
C ILE A 222 -1.04 -0.47 -3.22
N ARG A 223 0.16 0.11 -3.25
CA ARG A 223 1.03 0.15 -4.42
C ARG A 223 2.34 -0.58 -4.12
N ILE A 224 2.71 -1.50 -4.99
CA ILE A 224 4.00 -2.20 -4.94
C ILE A 224 4.93 -1.55 -5.95
N THR A 225 6.03 -1.01 -5.45
CA THR A 225 7.07 -0.38 -6.26
C THR A 225 8.29 -1.29 -6.32
N GLU A 226 8.83 -1.50 -7.50
CA GLU A 226 10.10 -2.21 -7.70
C GLU A 226 11.28 -1.27 -7.37
N ALA A 227 12.17 -1.62 -6.42
CA ALA A 227 13.22 -0.69 -5.99
C ALA A 227 14.30 -0.48 -7.05
N SER A 228 14.47 -1.42 -7.97
CA SER A 228 15.48 -1.33 -9.02
C SER A 228 15.07 -0.37 -10.15
N THR A 229 13.79 -0.35 -10.51
CA THR A 229 13.25 0.49 -11.59
C THR A 229 12.53 1.73 -11.09
N HIS A 230 12.13 1.76 -9.81
CA HIS A 230 11.26 2.77 -9.21
C HIS A 230 9.88 2.86 -9.87
N GLU A 231 9.42 1.78 -10.49
CA GLU A 231 8.11 1.71 -11.10
C GLU A 231 7.10 1.02 -10.19
N VAL A 232 5.87 1.52 -10.20
CA VAL A 232 4.74 0.84 -9.56
C VAL A 232 4.36 -0.36 -10.44
N VAL A 233 4.70 -1.56 -9.96
CA VAL A 233 4.47 -2.82 -10.68
C VAL A 233 3.12 -3.46 -10.36
N ARG A 234 2.53 -3.16 -9.19
CA ARG A 234 1.19 -3.64 -8.81
C ARG A 234 0.44 -2.58 -8.02
N THR A 235 -0.87 -2.52 -8.21
CA THR A 235 -1.78 -1.66 -7.45
C THR A 235 -3.03 -2.46 -7.07
N LYS A 236 -3.49 -2.29 -5.83
CA LYS A 236 -4.73 -2.91 -5.33
C LYS A 236 -5.56 -1.84 -4.63
N VAL A 237 -6.77 -1.59 -5.15
CA VAL A 237 -7.78 -0.80 -4.43
C VAL A 237 -8.45 -1.68 -3.40
N LEU A 238 -8.59 -1.13 -2.20
CA LEU A 238 -9.16 -1.78 -1.04
C LEU A 238 -10.43 -1.10 -0.57
N GLY A 239 -10.57 0.22 -0.70
CA GLY A 239 -11.76 0.91 -0.19
C GLY A 239 -11.99 2.25 -0.88
N THR A 240 -13.03 2.94 -0.42
CA THR A 240 -13.41 4.28 -0.91
C THR A 240 -12.70 5.42 -0.18
N ASP A 241 -11.74 5.10 0.69
CA ASP A 241 -11.00 6.05 1.51
C ASP A 241 -9.72 5.35 2.02
N LEU A 242 -8.86 6.06 2.74
CA LEU A 242 -7.47 5.67 2.97
C LEU A 242 -7.26 4.26 3.58
N VAL A 243 -6.19 3.60 3.12
CA VAL A 243 -5.47 2.65 3.96
C VAL A 243 -4.60 3.48 4.91
N LEU A 244 -4.77 3.34 6.21
CA LEU A 244 -4.04 4.15 7.19
C LEU A 244 -2.71 3.53 7.57
N ASP A 245 -2.59 2.21 7.57
CA ASP A 245 -1.37 1.51 7.96
C ASP A 245 -1.30 0.11 7.34
N VAL A 246 -0.09 -0.45 7.31
CA VAL A 246 0.16 -1.81 6.83
C VAL A 246 1.21 -2.52 7.66
N ALA A 247 1.05 -3.83 7.81
CA ALA A 247 2.04 -4.70 8.43
C ALA A 247 2.27 -5.96 7.60
N LEU A 248 3.54 -6.29 7.36
CA LEU A 248 3.93 -7.54 6.69
C LEU A 248 4.03 -8.67 7.72
N HIS A 249 3.41 -9.80 7.41
CA HIS A 249 3.56 -11.00 8.22
C HIS A 249 5.05 -11.44 8.23
N PRO A 250 5.62 -11.91 9.37
CA PRO A 250 7.04 -12.25 9.46
C PRO A 250 7.54 -13.31 8.46
N ALA A 251 6.63 -14.18 7.97
CA ALA A 251 6.94 -15.14 6.91
C ALA A 251 7.07 -14.49 5.51
N GLY A 252 6.64 -13.24 5.34
CA GLY A 252 6.76 -12.47 4.09
C GLY A 252 5.69 -12.74 3.04
N THR A 253 4.65 -13.51 3.38
CA THR A 253 3.64 -13.97 2.41
C THR A 253 2.32 -13.22 2.48
N GLU A 254 2.06 -12.48 3.56
CA GLU A 254 0.77 -11.85 3.83
C GLU A 254 0.92 -10.41 4.31
N LEU A 255 -0.03 -9.56 3.91
CA LEU A 255 -0.10 -8.14 4.26
C LEU A 255 -1.40 -7.86 4.99
N ALA A 256 -1.32 -7.28 6.19
CA ALA A 256 -2.47 -6.72 6.89
C ALA A 256 -2.58 -5.22 6.56
N CYS A 257 -3.77 -4.75 6.22
CA CYS A 257 -4.06 -3.36 5.86
C CYS A 257 -5.12 -2.79 6.82
N ALA A 258 -4.79 -1.69 7.49
CA ALA A 258 -5.68 -0.97 8.40
C ALA A 258 -6.52 0.05 7.62
N MET A 259 -7.85 -0.05 7.69
CA MET A 259 -8.76 0.75 6.87
C MET A 259 -9.50 1.82 7.68
N THR A 260 -9.90 2.92 7.01
CA THR A 260 -10.80 3.92 7.61
C THR A 260 -12.25 3.42 7.76
N ASP A 261 -12.65 2.33 7.11
CA ASP A 261 -13.98 1.73 7.30
C ASP A 261 -14.08 0.86 8.57
N GLY A 262 -13.06 0.89 9.44
CA GLY A 262 -12.99 0.10 10.67
C GLY A 262 -12.62 -1.37 10.46
N THR A 263 -12.39 -1.78 9.22
CA THR A 263 -11.96 -3.14 8.88
C THR A 263 -10.45 -3.29 8.82
N ILE A 264 -10.00 -4.54 8.89
CA ILE A 264 -8.64 -4.93 8.53
C ILE A 264 -8.73 -5.89 7.35
N ARG A 265 -7.93 -5.65 6.31
CA ARG A 265 -7.89 -6.50 5.10
C ARG A 265 -6.59 -7.26 5.05
N ILE A 266 -6.69 -8.59 4.95
CA ILE A 266 -5.55 -9.49 4.85
C ILE A 266 -5.42 -9.91 3.40
N LEU A 267 -4.26 -9.66 2.81
CA LEU A 267 -3.93 -9.97 1.43
C LEU A 267 -2.79 -10.98 1.35
N GLU A 268 -2.82 -11.86 0.36
CA GLU A 268 -1.61 -12.56 -0.09
C GLU A 268 -0.69 -11.55 -0.80
N LEU A 269 0.59 -11.48 -0.42
CA LEU A 269 1.49 -10.43 -0.91
C LEU A 269 1.82 -10.56 -2.41
N SER A 270 2.04 -11.79 -2.88
CA SER A 270 2.46 -12.06 -4.27
C SER A 270 1.38 -11.63 -5.28
N SER A 271 0.12 -11.90 -4.96
CA SER A 271 -1.03 -11.69 -5.84
C SER A 271 -1.87 -10.46 -5.47
N LEU A 272 -1.72 -9.93 -4.26
CA LEU A 272 -2.61 -8.94 -3.62
C LEU A 272 -4.08 -9.38 -3.55
N GLN A 273 -4.34 -10.69 -3.64
CA GLN A 273 -5.67 -11.26 -3.49
C GLN A 273 -6.12 -11.19 -2.04
N SER A 274 -7.41 -10.93 -1.85
CA SER A 274 -8.01 -10.86 -0.51
C SER A 274 -8.12 -12.25 0.09
N LYS A 275 -7.44 -12.48 1.21
CA LYS A 275 -7.55 -13.70 2.03
C LYS A 275 -8.66 -13.56 3.08
N LYS A 276 -8.78 -12.39 3.70
CA LYS A 276 -9.75 -12.15 4.78
C LYS A 276 -10.09 -10.67 4.93
N VAL A 277 -11.34 -10.38 5.29
CA VAL A 277 -11.78 -9.07 5.79
C VAL A 277 -12.24 -9.26 7.23
N LEU A 278 -11.64 -8.52 8.17
CA LEU A 278 -12.00 -8.52 9.58
C LEU A 278 -12.83 -7.28 9.85
N ALA A 279 -14.12 -7.45 10.14
CA ALA A 279 -14.97 -6.38 10.67
C ALA A 279 -14.60 -6.14 12.15
N SER A 280 -13.49 -5.43 12.35
CA SER A 280 -12.81 -5.37 13.64
C SER A 280 -13.34 -4.27 14.54
N HIS A 281 -13.51 -3.06 14.02
CA HIS A 281 -13.68 -1.84 14.81
C HIS A 281 -14.85 -1.01 14.30
N SER A 282 -15.44 -0.18 15.17
CA SER A 282 -16.54 0.72 14.80
C SER A 282 -16.07 2.06 14.23
N ASP A 283 -14.75 2.29 14.19
CA ASP A 283 -14.09 3.49 13.70
C ASP A 283 -12.71 3.13 13.13
N TRP A 284 -12.02 4.09 12.54
CA TRP A 284 -10.78 3.92 11.78
C TRP A 284 -9.75 3.06 12.49
N VAL A 285 -9.18 2.07 11.80
CA VAL A 285 -8.04 1.30 12.30
C VAL A 285 -6.78 2.11 12.03
N THR A 286 -6.12 2.60 13.08
CA THR A 286 -5.00 3.56 12.97
C THR A 286 -3.65 2.91 12.79
N GLN A 287 -3.46 1.69 13.32
CA GLN A 287 -2.21 0.93 13.19
C GLN A 287 -2.49 -0.58 13.29
N VAL A 288 -1.73 -1.39 12.56
CA VAL A 288 -1.72 -2.85 12.67
C VAL A 288 -0.29 -3.37 12.89
N ALA A 289 -0.13 -4.48 13.60
CA ALA A 289 1.18 -5.09 13.82
C ALA A 289 1.04 -6.60 14.03
N TYR A 290 1.90 -7.40 13.39
CA TYR A 290 2.01 -8.82 13.69
C TYR A 290 2.88 -9.06 14.94
N SER A 291 2.59 -10.14 15.67
CA SER A 291 3.53 -10.69 16.64
C SER A 291 4.80 -11.19 15.92
N PRO A 292 5.97 -11.22 16.58
CA PRO A 292 7.22 -11.66 15.95
C PRO A 292 7.16 -13.08 15.38
N ASP A 293 6.36 -13.97 15.99
CA ASP A 293 6.13 -15.34 15.51
C ASP A 293 5.05 -15.44 14.44
N GLY A 294 4.38 -14.33 14.10
CA GLY A 294 3.33 -14.25 13.09
C GLY A 294 1.99 -14.86 13.50
N LYS A 295 1.88 -15.43 14.70
CA LYS A 295 0.67 -16.13 15.13
C LYS A 295 -0.48 -15.21 15.52
N GLN A 296 -0.18 -13.94 15.77
CA GLN A 296 -1.17 -12.95 16.17
C GLN A 296 -1.05 -11.67 15.36
N LEU A 297 -2.19 -11.03 15.13
CA LEU A 297 -2.29 -9.70 14.55
C LEU A 297 -2.96 -8.76 15.56
N GLY A 298 -2.30 -7.66 15.90
CA GLY A 298 -2.85 -6.59 16.71
C GLY A 298 -3.34 -5.44 15.85
N SER A 299 -4.36 -4.75 16.34
CA SER A 299 -4.94 -3.55 15.73
C SER A 299 -5.27 -2.50 16.80
N ALA A 300 -5.07 -1.23 16.46
CA ALA A 300 -5.46 -0.07 17.25
C ALA A 300 -6.49 0.75 16.46
N SER A 301 -7.47 1.34 17.14
CA SER A 301 -8.54 2.11 16.48
C SER A 301 -8.90 3.42 17.17
N GLN A 302 -9.49 4.32 16.40
CA GLN A 302 -10.14 5.53 16.91
C GLN A 302 -11.33 5.23 17.83
N ASP A 303 -11.88 4.00 17.79
CA ASP A 303 -12.94 3.55 18.70
C ASP A 303 -12.48 3.35 20.16
N LYS A 304 -11.22 3.71 20.45
CA LYS A 304 -10.58 3.65 21.78
C LYS A 304 -10.27 2.22 22.25
N THR A 305 -10.34 1.24 21.35
CA THR A 305 -9.99 -0.14 21.63
C THR A 305 -8.82 -0.60 20.77
N ALA A 306 -8.15 -1.65 21.26
CA ALA A 306 -7.26 -2.46 20.47
C ALA A 306 -7.73 -3.92 20.49
N LYS A 307 -7.54 -4.64 19.39
CA LYS A 307 -7.92 -6.05 19.26
C LYS A 307 -6.74 -6.88 18.80
N VAL A 308 -6.68 -8.11 19.28
CA VAL A 308 -5.70 -9.13 18.85
C VAL A 308 -6.45 -10.31 18.26
N PHE A 309 -5.98 -10.77 17.10
CA PHE A 309 -6.55 -11.89 16.35
C PHE A 309 -5.54 -13.03 16.26
N ASP A 310 -6.00 -14.27 16.32
CA ASP A 310 -5.22 -15.43 15.89
C ASP A 310 -5.13 -15.44 14.35
N THR A 311 -3.94 -15.63 13.77
CA THR A 311 -3.76 -15.53 12.31
C THR A 311 -4.13 -16.81 11.55
N THR A 312 -4.43 -17.90 12.26
CA THR A 312 -4.92 -19.15 11.69
C THR A 312 -6.44 -19.13 11.60
N SER A 313 -7.14 -18.87 12.72
CA SER A 313 -8.60 -18.85 12.77
C SER A 313 -9.20 -17.49 12.41
N TRP A 314 -8.43 -16.41 12.53
CA TRP A 314 -8.89 -15.01 12.45
C TRP A 314 -9.93 -14.63 13.52
N GLU A 315 -10.02 -15.42 14.59
CA GLU A 315 -10.86 -15.10 15.74
C GLU A 315 -10.18 -14.06 16.63
N THR A 316 -10.99 -13.21 17.26
CA THR A 316 -10.49 -12.25 18.26
C THR A 316 -10.12 -13.00 19.54
N VAL A 317 -8.84 -12.94 19.92
CA VAL A 317 -8.31 -13.57 21.15
C VAL A 317 -8.13 -12.58 22.31
N ALA A 318 -8.10 -11.27 22.03
CA ALA A 318 -8.10 -10.24 23.06
C ALA A 318 -8.75 -8.94 22.57
N ASN A 319 -9.37 -8.21 23.51
CA ASN A 319 -9.95 -6.89 23.30
C ASN A 319 -9.53 -5.96 24.45
N TYR A 320 -8.63 -5.04 24.17
CA TYR A 320 -8.09 -4.10 25.14
C TYR A 320 -8.96 -2.83 25.19
N SER A 321 -9.50 -2.57 26.38
CA SER A 321 -10.26 -1.37 26.70
C SER A 321 -9.64 -0.69 27.92
N GLY A 322 -9.57 0.64 27.92
CA GLY A 322 -8.97 1.40 29.02
C GLY A 322 -8.42 2.77 28.63
N HIS A 323 -8.13 2.99 27.35
CA HIS A 323 -7.84 4.32 26.84
C HIS A 323 -9.09 5.21 26.89
N GLN A 324 -8.89 6.49 27.21
CA GLN A 324 -9.99 7.48 27.30
C GLN A 324 -10.21 8.26 25.98
N ALA A 325 -9.30 8.10 25.03
CA ALA A 325 -9.35 8.69 23.70
C ALA A 325 -8.91 7.68 22.63
N ALA A 326 -8.98 8.10 21.36
CA ALA A 326 -8.59 7.29 20.21
C ALA A 326 -7.18 6.69 20.38
N LEU A 327 -7.03 5.41 20.05
CA LEU A 327 -5.69 4.84 19.97
C LEU A 327 -4.97 5.42 18.74
N ARG A 328 -3.64 5.43 18.85
CA ARG A 328 -2.72 5.93 17.84
C ARG A 328 -1.80 4.83 17.35
N GLY A 329 -1.48 3.87 18.22
CA GLY A 329 -0.60 2.78 17.86
C GLY A 329 -0.75 1.53 18.70
N ILE A 330 -0.28 0.43 18.12
CA ILE A 330 -0.19 -0.89 18.74
C ILE A 330 1.10 -1.57 18.29
N ALA A 331 1.70 -2.36 19.17
CA ALA A 331 2.75 -3.28 18.77
C ALA A 331 2.90 -4.46 19.74
N ALA A 332 3.33 -5.61 19.22
CA ALA A 332 3.63 -6.78 20.03
C ALA A 332 4.91 -6.58 20.84
N ALA A 333 4.87 -6.93 22.12
CA ALA A 333 6.06 -7.17 22.92
C ALA A 333 6.53 -8.61 22.66
N GLY A 334 7.85 -8.84 22.62
CA GLY A 334 8.44 -10.13 22.27
C GLY A 334 8.13 -11.30 23.22
N ASN A 335 7.33 -11.06 24.27
CA ASN A 335 6.88 -12.03 25.28
C ASN A 335 5.39 -12.44 25.13
N GLY A 336 4.73 -12.05 24.03
CA GLY A 336 3.29 -12.32 23.80
C GLY A 336 2.34 -11.33 24.49
N GLU A 337 2.87 -10.27 25.10
CA GLU A 337 2.11 -9.09 25.49
C GLU A 337 2.00 -8.09 24.34
N TRP A 338 1.12 -7.10 24.50
CA TRP A 338 0.89 -6.04 23.53
C TRP A 338 1.03 -4.68 24.18
N GLN A 339 1.49 -3.70 23.41
CA GLN A 339 1.64 -2.31 23.82
C GLN A 339 0.71 -1.44 23.01
N THR A 340 0.05 -0.48 23.64
CA THR A 340 -0.81 0.49 22.95
C THR A 340 -0.52 1.90 23.42
N VAL A 341 -0.74 2.87 22.53
CA VAL A 341 -0.70 4.29 22.87
C VAL A 341 -1.94 4.99 22.34
N GLY A 342 -2.38 6.04 23.03
CA GLY A 342 -3.59 6.77 22.65
C GLY A 342 -3.47 8.27 22.88
N ALA A 343 -4.40 9.01 22.27
CA ALA A 343 -4.49 10.47 22.37
C ALA A 343 -4.82 10.98 23.79
N ASP A 344 -5.10 10.06 24.71
CA ASP A 344 -5.16 10.30 26.15
C ASP A 344 -3.76 10.44 26.78
N ARG A 345 -2.70 10.40 25.96
CA ARG A 345 -1.30 10.49 26.32
C ARG A 345 -0.91 9.38 27.29
N GLN A 346 -1.47 8.19 27.09
CA GLN A 346 -1.11 7.00 27.84
C GLN A 346 -0.43 6.00 26.93
N TRP A 347 0.58 5.33 27.48
CA TRP A 347 1.07 4.05 27.01
C TRP A 347 0.56 2.95 27.94
N HIS A 348 0.11 1.83 27.40
CA HIS A 348 -0.37 0.67 28.15
C HIS A 348 0.29 -0.61 27.67
N ARG A 349 0.49 -1.57 28.59
CA ARG A 349 0.91 -2.94 28.28
C ARG A 349 -0.17 -3.92 28.68
N TRP A 350 -0.39 -4.95 27.88
CA TRP A 350 -1.51 -5.87 28.00
C TRP A 350 -1.08 -7.31 27.85
N THR A 351 -1.64 -8.21 28.65
CA THR A 351 -1.60 -9.64 28.34
C THR A 351 -2.64 -9.99 27.29
N THR A 352 -2.30 -10.90 26.38
CA THR A 352 -3.29 -11.49 25.46
C THR A 352 -4.31 -12.32 26.25
N ALA A 353 -3.84 -13.21 27.13
CA ALA A 353 -4.70 -14.00 27.99
C ALA A 353 -5.47 -13.09 28.97
N GLY A 354 -6.80 -13.13 28.90
CA GLY A 354 -7.69 -12.34 29.76
C GLY A 354 -7.69 -10.83 29.51
N ALA A 355 -7.01 -10.35 28.45
CA ALA A 355 -6.97 -8.95 28.04
C ALA A 355 -6.63 -7.95 29.18
N LYS A 356 -5.71 -8.31 30.08
CA LYS A 356 -5.43 -7.54 31.29
C LYS A 356 -4.36 -6.48 31.06
N LYS A 357 -4.63 -5.24 31.47
CA LYS A 357 -3.60 -4.19 31.58
C LYS A 357 -2.57 -4.56 32.65
N THR A 358 -1.31 -4.74 32.25
CA THR A 358 -0.19 -5.07 33.15
C THR A 358 0.66 -3.85 33.53
N ALA A 359 0.64 -2.79 32.73
CA ALA A 359 1.34 -1.55 33.03
C ALA A 359 0.68 -0.34 32.36
N GLY A 360 1.03 0.86 32.84
CA GLY A 360 0.63 2.12 32.22
C GLY A 360 1.63 3.23 32.53
N LEU A 361 1.88 4.10 31.54
CA LEU A 361 2.78 5.24 31.64
C LEU A 361 2.13 6.47 31.01
N ALA A 362 2.28 7.62 31.67
CA ALA A 362 1.92 8.90 31.07
C ALA A 362 3.00 9.35 30.08
N LEU A 363 2.55 9.80 28.91
CA LEU A 363 3.37 10.42 27.88
C LEU A 363 3.23 11.95 27.98
N SER A 364 4.25 12.69 27.56
CA SER A 364 4.23 14.16 27.65
C SER A 364 3.38 14.81 26.54
N GLY A 365 3.24 14.18 25.37
CA GLY A 365 2.44 14.66 24.23
C GLY A 365 1.47 13.61 23.65
N ASP A 366 0.63 14.02 22.69
CA ASP A 366 -0.23 13.09 21.92
C ASP A 366 0.67 12.18 21.07
N PRO A 367 0.64 10.86 21.26
CA PRO A 367 1.50 9.94 20.55
C PRO A 367 1.08 9.74 19.08
N GLY A 368 2.06 9.46 18.22
CA GLY A 368 1.84 8.96 16.87
C GLY A 368 1.82 7.43 16.79
N LYS A 369 1.94 6.91 15.57
CA LYS A 369 2.20 5.48 15.34
C LYS A 369 3.50 5.08 16.03
N ILE A 370 3.52 3.91 16.65
CA ILE A 370 4.68 3.43 17.42
C ILE A 370 5.47 2.40 16.62
N ALA A 371 6.77 2.37 16.89
CA ALA A 371 7.67 1.36 16.37
C ALA A 371 8.33 0.63 17.55
N VAL A 372 8.55 -0.67 17.43
CA VAL A 372 9.15 -1.49 18.48
C VAL A 372 10.59 -1.85 18.12
N SER A 373 11.42 -2.08 19.13
CA SER A 373 12.68 -2.83 19.11
C SER A 373 12.57 -4.04 20.05
N ASP A 374 13.59 -4.90 20.12
CA ASP A 374 13.52 -6.15 20.89
C ASP A 374 13.27 -5.95 22.40
N THR A 375 13.60 -4.78 22.94
CA THR A 375 13.39 -4.43 24.36
C THR A 375 12.74 -3.08 24.59
N GLU A 376 12.58 -2.26 23.55
CA GLU A 376 12.08 -0.89 23.70
C GLU A 376 10.97 -0.58 22.70
N THR A 377 10.26 0.50 22.95
CA THR A 377 9.24 1.03 22.04
C THR A 377 9.47 2.51 21.86
N ILE A 378 9.52 2.92 20.59
CA ILE A 378 9.72 4.30 20.17
C ILE A 378 8.35 4.90 19.97
N VAL A 379 8.06 5.89 20.82
CA VAL A 379 6.80 6.61 20.85
C VAL A 379 7.07 8.06 20.44
N PRO A 380 6.81 8.44 19.18
CA PRO A 380 6.85 9.83 18.77
C PRO A 380 5.67 10.58 19.39
N CYS A 381 5.88 11.78 19.90
CA CYS A 381 4.85 12.59 20.54
C CYS A 381 4.79 14.00 19.95
N SER A 382 3.62 14.62 20.09
CA SER A 382 3.33 15.98 19.60
C SER A 382 4.10 17.10 20.32
N ASP A 383 4.88 16.78 21.35
CA ASP A 383 5.72 17.69 22.12
C ASP A 383 7.15 17.79 21.56
N GLU A 384 7.31 17.42 20.28
CA GLU A 384 8.59 17.44 19.55
C GLU A 384 9.63 16.53 20.22
N ALA A 385 9.17 15.40 20.77
CA ALA A 385 10.02 14.37 21.34
C ALA A 385 9.64 12.99 20.82
N TRP A 386 10.62 12.10 20.74
CA TRP A 386 10.36 10.68 20.74
C TRP A 386 10.86 10.06 22.04
N HIS A 387 10.08 9.13 22.58
CA HIS A 387 10.35 8.46 23.84
C HIS A 387 10.75 7.01 23.61
N GLN A 388 11.79 6.55 24.30
CA GLN A 388 12.08 5.13 24.46
C GLN A 388 11.38 4.63 25.71
N VAL A 389 10.45 3.71 25.52
CA VAL A 389 9.81 2.96 26.59
C VAL A 389 10.51 1.62 26.72
N ASP A 390 11.22 1.40 27.82
CA ASP A 390 11.62 0.06 28.26
C ASP A 390 10.36 -0.63 28.75
N TRP A 391 9.75 -1.39 27.85
CA TRP A 391 8.48 -2.03 28.12
C TRP A 391 8.63 -3.16 29.12
N LYS A 392 9.83 -3.74 29.35
CA LYS A 392 10.04 -4.76 30.40
C LYS A 392 10.08 -4.09 31.77
N GLY A 393 10.85 -3.01 31.88
CA GLY A 393 11.01 -2.20 33.08
C GLY A 393 9.85 -1.25 33.39
N ASN A 394 8.88 -1.13 32.48
CA ASN A 394 7.73 -0.23 32.58
C ASN A 394 8.16 1.22 32.88
N LYS A 395 9.09 1.75 32.09
CA LYS A 395 9.57 3.13 32.27
C LYS A 395 10.01 3.75 30.95
N ILE A 396 9.92 5.08 30.88
CA ILE A 396 10.57 5.85 29.83
C ILE A 396 12.06 5.94 30.19
N THR A 397 12.92 5.33 29.38
CA THR A 397 14.39 5.35 29.57
C THR A 397 15.02 6.58 28.95
N ARG A 398 14.39 7.14 27.91
CA ARG A 398 14.89 8.31 27.20
C ARG A 398 13.76 9.11 26.58
N SER A 399 13.96 10.42 26.55
CA SER A 399 13.17 11.36 25.74
C SER A 399 14.15 12.19 24.94
N VAL A 400 14.07 12.13 23.62
CA VAL A 400 14.94 12.91 22.72
C VAL A 400 14.10 13.98 22.06
N ARG A 401 14.43 15.24 22.35
CA ARG A 401 13.83 16.40 21.69
C ARG A 401 14.37 16.51 20.27
N VAL A 402 13.49 16.81 19.34
CA VAL A 402 13.80 17.02 17.93
C VAL A 402 13.35 18.42 17.51
N PRO A 403 14.03 19.09 16.57
CA PRO A 403 13.67 20.44 16.15
C PRO A 403 12.56 20.43 15.09
N MET A 404 11.54 19.58 15.27
CA MET A 404 10.46 19.35 14.30
C MET A 404 9.20 18.81 14.96
N ALA A 405 8.04 19.20 14.41
CA ALA A 405 6.77 18.57 14.77
C ALA A 405 6.67 17.20 14.10
N ILE A 406 6.67 16.12 14.88
CA ILE A 406 6.75 14.76 14.34
C ILE A 406 5.46 14.39 13.58
N GLY A 407 5.62 13.97 12.33
CA GLY A 407 4.59 13.39 11.47
C GLY A 407 4.68 11.87 11.36
N SER A 408 5.91 11.33 11.34
CA SER A 408 6.18 9.90 11.17
C SER A 408 7.50 9.49 11.79
N VAL A 409 7.63 8.21 12.15
CA VAL A 409 8.88 7.63 12.68
C VAL A 409 9.19 6.31 11.98
N GLY A 410 10.48 6.06 11.74
CA GLY A 410 11.02 4.78 11.31
C GLY A 410 12.16 4.36 12.22
N VAL A 411 12.33 3.06 12.43
CA VAL A 411 13.38 2.51 13.31
C VAL A 411 14.08 1.36 12.59
N ASP A 412 15.39 1.45 12.48
CA ASP A 412 16.26 0.33 12.08
C ASP A 412 16.86 -0.26 13.36
N ARG A 413 16.36 -1.45 13.71
CA ARG A 413 16.73 -2.16 14.94
C ARG A 413 18.15 -2.67 14.89
N GLU A 414 18.53 -3.30 13.78
CA GLU A 414 19.84 -3.95 13.65
C GLU A 414 20.97 -2.93 13.72
N ARG A 415 20.73 -1.73 13.16
CA ARG A 415 21.74 -0.67 13.09
C ARG A 415 21.53 0.43 14.13
N GLY A 416 20.55 0.26 15.01
CA GLY A 416 20.28 1.20 16.10
C GLY A 416 20.05 2.63 15.62
N THR A 417 19.19 2.83 14.63
CA THR A 417 18.91 4.15 14.05
C THR A 417 17.41 4.48 14.18
N VAL A 418 17.10 5.73 14.56
CA VAL A 418 15.74 6.29 14.53
C VAL A 418 15.70 7.40 13.48
N VAL A 419 14.70 7.37 12.62
CA VAL A 419 14.45 8.40 11.62
C VAL A 419 13.11 9.04 11.91
N VAL A 420 13.08 10.37 11.94
CA VAL A 420 11.87 11.13 12.25
C VAL A 420 11.59 12.08 11.10
N GLY A 421 10.33 12.12 10.67
CA GLY A 421 9.82 13.01 9.64
C GLY A 421 8.95 14.07 10.24
N GLY A 422 9.18 15.32 9.84
CA GLY A 422 8.48 16.50 10.26
C GLY A 422 7.21 16.76 9.43
N ARG A 423 6.25 17.42 10.07
CA ARG A 423 5.02 17.90 9.41
C ARG A 423 5.28 19.10 8.49
N THR A 424 6.42 19.74 8.63
CA THR A 424 6.89 20.83 7.77
C THR A 424 7.92 20.37 6.74
N GLY A 425 8.15 19.06 6.64
CA GLY A 425 8.86 18.43 5.54
C GLY A 425 10.29 18.06 5.81
N GLU A 426 10.91 18.56 6.88
CA GLU A 426 12.24 18.10 7.28
C GLU A 426 12.25 16.65 7.77
N PHE A 427 13.35 15.91 7.61
CA PHE A 427 13.58 14.67 8.35
C PHE A 427 14.92 14.70 9.06
N GLY A 428 15.04 13.93 10.13
CA GLY A 428 16.32 13.73 10.80
C GLY A 428 16.59 12.26 11.11
N VAL A 429 17.84 12.01 11.48
CA VAL A 429 18.37 10.70 11.83
C VAL A 429 19.07 10.82 13.17
N TRP A 430 18.74 9.92 14.09
CA TRP A 430 19.31 9.84 15.43
C TRP A 430 19.82 8.43 15.71
N SER A 431 20.83 8.34 16.55
CA SER A 431 21.27 7.08 17.14
C SER A 431 20.24 6.62 18.17
N LEU A 432 19.80 5.38 18.05
CA LEU A 432 18.93 4.70 19.01
C LEU A 432 19.67 4.43 20.33
N ALA A 433 20.99 4.26 20.29
CA ALA A 433 21.78 3.86 21.46
C ALA A 433 21.89 4.96 22.51
N ASP A 434 22.00 6.22 22.09
CA ASP A 434 22.26 7.37 22.97
C ASP A 434 21.39 8.60 22.68
N GLY A 435 20.61 8.60 21.59
CA GLY A 435 19.78 9.73 21.19
C GLY A 435 20.54 10.85 20.47
N THR A 436 21.81 10.62 20.10
CA THR A 436 22.63 11.62 19.40
C THR A 436 22.07 11.87 18.01
N MET A 437 21.90 13.15 17.65
CA MET A 437 21.51 13.56 16.30
C MET A 437 22.66 13.33 15.33
N LEU A 438 22.40 12.54 14.28
CA LEU A 438 23.38 12.20 13.25
C LEU A 438 23.24 13.11 12.02
N ARG A 439 22.00 13.43 11.62
CA ARG A 439 21.70 14.24 10.44
C ARG A 439 20.34 14.91 10.53
N ILE A 440 20.19 16.08 9.91
CA ILE A 440 18.90 16.70 9.57
C ILE A 440 18.94 17.12 8.09
N VAL A 441 17.83 16.94 7.39
CA VAL A 441 17.57 17.37 6.02
C VAL A 441 16.31 18.22 6.04
N GLU A 442 16.42 19.52 5.78
CA GLU A 442 15.31 20.48 5.98
C GLU A 442 14.26 20.48 4.87
N ARG A 443 14.64 20.18 3.62
CA ARG A 443 13.74 20.23 2.46
C ARG A 443 13.98 19.05 1.52
N PRO A 444 13.55 17.83 1.90
CA PRO A 444 13.72 16.65 1.09
C PRO A 444 12.84 16.66 -0.17
N PHE A 445 11.63 17.24 -0.09
CA PHE A 445 10.77 17.46 -1.25
C PHE A 445 11.26 18.70 -2.03
N PRO A 446 11.62 18.56 -3.32
CA PRO A 446 12.13 19.65 -4.13
C PRO A 446 11.05 20.69 -4.48
#